data_AF-A0A846PWY6-F1
#
_entry.id   AF-A0A846PWY6-F1
#
_cell.length_a   1.000
_cell.length_b   1.000
_cell.length_c   1.000
_cell.angle_alpha   90.00
_cell.angle_beta   90.00
_cell.angle_gamma   90.00
#
_symmetry.space_group_name_H-M   'P 1'
#
loop_
_entity.id
_entity.type
_entity.pdbx_description
1 polymer ?
#
loop_
_entity_poly.entity_id
_entity_poly.type
_entity_poly.pdbx_seq_one_letter_code
_entity_poly.pdbx_strand_id
1 'polypeptide(L)'
;MNSKVILTASLLATVMVMGYYGENFVAFAQYMGNVGSGGETGSYTLEEALEIQRRRVEAAEANPASGSGTPYLDASGVFGAAIISGAVFGGIAAAFLIRSRSGKYAAMGRG
;
A
#
# COMPACT_ATOMS: atom_id res chain seq x y z
N MET A 1 7.44 -7.65 -35.52
CA MET A 1 7.30 -7.15 -34.14
C MET A 1 8.64 -7.33 -33.43
N ASN A 2 9.17 -6.32 -32.74
CA ASN A 2 10.54 -6.34 -32.21
C ASN A 2 10.62 -7.22 -30.94
N SER A 3 11.49 -8.23 -30.93
CA SER A 3 11.64 -9.17 -29.82
C SER A 3 11.95 -8.48 -28.48
N LYS A 4 12.61 -7.32 -28.49
CA LYS A 4 12.86 -6.52 -27.28
C LYS A 4 11.57 -5.94 -26.69
N VAL A 5 10.62 -5.55 -27.56
CA VAL A 5 9.32 -5.01 -27.14
C VAL A 5 8.47 -6.12 -26.52
N ILE A 6 8.51 -7.33 -27.10
CA ILE A 6 7.80 -8.49 -26.56
C ILE A 6 8.34 -8.87 -25.18
N LEU A 7 9.66 -8.91 -25.02
CA LEU A 7 10.30 -9.24 -23.74
C LEU A 7 10.00 -8.19 -22.65
N THR A 8 9.98 -6.91 -23.02
CA THR A 8 9.70 -5.84 -22.06
C THR A 8 8.24 -5.84 -21.63
N ALA A 9 7.32 -6.07 -22.56
CA ALA A 9 5.90 -6.19 -22.28
C ALA A 9 5.57 -7.41 -21.41
N SER A 10 6.22 -8.56 -21.65
CA SER A 10 6.00 -9.78 -20.86
C SER A 10 6.56 -9.66 -19.44
N LEU A 11 7.68 -8.97 -19.24
CA LEU A 11 8.22 -8.71 -17.91
C LEU A 11 7.28 -7.82 -17.08
N LEU A 12 6.80 -6.72 -17.68
CA LEU A 12 5.86 -5.81 -17.03
C LEU A 12 4.55 -6.51 -16.65
N ALA A 13 3.99 -7.32 -17.56
CA ALA A 13 2.79 -8.10 -17.29
C ALA A 13 3.00 -9.07 -16.12
N THR A 14 4.12 -9.80 -16.11
CA THR A 14 4.42 -10.77 -15.03
C THR A 14 4.56 -10.09 -13.66
N VAL A 15 5.22 -8.93 -13.59
CA VAL A 15 5.40 -8.19 -12.33
C VAL A 15 4.06 -7.69 -11.79
N MET A 16 3.20 -7.15 -12.65
CA MET A 16 1.87 -6.67 -12.25
C MET A 16 0.97 -7.82 -11.79
N VAL A 17 1.03 -8.97 -12.47
CA VAL A 17 0.24 -10.16 -12.13
C VAL A 17 0.71 -10.79 -10.81
N MET A 18 2.01 -10.88 -10.56
CA MET A 18 2.55 -11.41 -9.31
C MET A 18 2.22 -10.49 -8.12
N GLY A 19 2.27 -9.17 -8.30
CA GLY A 19 1.81 -8.21 -7.28
C GLY A 19 0.34 -8.41 -6.92
N TYR A 20 -0.52 -8.58 -7.93
CA TYR A 20 -1.94 -8.84 -7.72
C TYR A 20 -2.20 -10.16 -6.98
N TYR A 21 -1.56 -11.28 -7.36
CA TYR A 21 -1.79 -12.55 -6.67
C TYR A 21 -1.16 -12.60 -5.27
N GLY A 22 0.01 -11.98 -5.06
CA GLY A 22 0.70 -11.98 -3.77
C GLY A 22 -0.10 -11.34 -2.63
N GLU A 23 -0.80 -10.23 -2.90
CA GLU A 23 -1.61 -9.53 -1.89
C GLU A 23 -2.88 -10.31 -1.52
N ASN A 24 -3.47 -11.03 -2.48
CA ASN A 24 -4.69 -11.81 -2.25
C ASN A 24 -4.44 -12.98 -1.27
N PHE A 25 -3.30 -13.68 -1.36
CA PHE A 25 -3.02 -14.84 -0.50
C PHE A 25 -2.98 -14.51 1.00
N VAL A 26 -2.43 -13.35 1.38
CA VAL A 26 -2.33 -12.93 2.78
C VAL A 26 -3.71 -12.58 3.35
N ALA A 27 -4.58 -11.94 2.54
CA ALA A 27 -5.93 -11.60 2.95
C ALA A 27 -6.81 -12.85 3.19
N PHE A 28 -6.65 -13.90 2.38
CA PHE A 28 -7.40 -15.15 2.55
C PHE A 28 -6.97 -15.94 3.79
N ALA A 29 -5.67 -15.95 4.14
CA ALA A 29 -5.18 -16.63 5.35
C ALA A 29 -5.78 -16.04 6.64
N GLN A 30 -6.04 -14.72 6.64
CA GLN A 30 -6.69 -14.04 7.77
C GLN A 30 -8.19 -14.39 7.89
N TYR A 31 -8.83 -14.81 6.80
CA TYR A 31 -10.25 -15.19 6.75
C TYR A 31 -10.51 -16.68 6.98
N MET A 32 -9.46 -17.52 6.99
CA MET A 32 -9.60 -18.98 7.16
C MET A 32 -10.12 -19.39 8.55
N GLY A 33 -10.04 -18.50 9.54
CA GLY A 33 -10.49 -18.75 10.91
C GLY A 33 -9.66 -19.83 11.62
N ASN A 34 -9.62 -19.78 12.96
CA ASN A 34 -9.15 -20.85 13.86
C ASN A 34 -8.11 -21.83 13.27
N VAL A 35 -6.93 -21.32 12.90
CA VAL A 35 -5.82 -22.13 12.36
C VAL A 35 -4.87 -22.54 13.48
N GLY A 36 -4.70 -23.84 13.67
CA GLY A 36 -3.69 -24.42 14.55
C GLY A 36 -2.27 -24.11 14.07
N SER A 37 -1.26 -24.44 14.88
CA SER A 37 0.15 -24.20 14.56
C SER A 37 0.64 -24.92 13.29
N GLY A 38 -0.08 -25.95 12.81
CA GLY A 38 0.18 -26.66 11.57
C GLY A 38 -0.69 -26.23 10.39
N GLY A 39 -1.56 -25.22 10.55
CA GLY A 39 -2.49 -24.76 9.52
C GLY A 39 -3.83 -25.52 9.49
N GLU A 40 -4.14 -26.29 10.52
CA GLU A 40 -5.41 -27.01 10.64
C GLU A 40 -6.55 -26.05 11.00
N THR A 41 -7.64 -26.07 10.22
CA THR A 41 -8.84 -25.27 10.52
C THR A 41 -9.76 -25.98 11.52
N GLY A 42 -10.24 -25.24 12.53
CA GLY A 42 -11.24 -25.73 13.50
C GLY A 42 -10.67 -26.35 14.79
N SER A 43 -9.40 -26.07 15.11
CA SER A 43 -8.69 -26.70 16.24
C SER A 43 -9.02 -26.08 17.62
N TYR A 44 -9.13 -24.75 17.73
CA TYR A 44 -9.41 -24.05 18.99
C TYR A 44 -10.91 -23.99 19.33
N THR A 45 -11.21 -23.98 20.62
CA THR A 45 -12.56 -23.66 21.12
C THR A 45 -12.88 -22.17 20.92
N LEU A 46 -14.17 -21.79 20.99
CA LEU A 46 -14.58 -20.39 20.81
C LEU A 46 -13.98 -19.49 21.90
N GLU A 47 -13.96 -19.97 23.13
CA GLU A 47 -13.41 -19.28 24.30
C GLU A 47 -11.90 -19.05 24.16
N GLU A 48 -11.18 -20.08 23.74
CA GLU A 48 -9.73 -19.98 23.50
C GLU A 48 -9.41 -19.03 22.35
N ALA A 49 -10.20 -19.07 21.27
CA ALA A 49 -10.05 -18.13 20.17
C ALA A 49 -10.30 -16.68 20.63
N LEU A 50 -11.33 -16.44 21.45
CA LEU A 50 -11.64 -15.12 22.02
C LEU A 50 -10.51 -14.62 22.93
N GLU A 51 -9.95 -15.48 23.77
CA GLU A 51 -8.83 -15.13 24.65
C GLU A 51 -7.57 -14.77 23.84
N ILE A 52 -7.26 -15.51 22.78
CA ILE A 52 -6.12 -15.23 21.90
C ILE A 52 -6.31 -13.87 21.19
N GLN A 53 -7.50 -13.60 20.66
CA GLN A 53 -7.78 -12.32 19.98
C GLN A 53 -7.68 -11.15 20.95
N ARG A 54 -8.19 -11.30 22.18
CA ARG A 54 -8.06 -10.28 23.21
C ARG A 54 -6.59 -9.98 23.53
N ARG A 55 -5.76 -11.01 23.71
CA ARG A 55 -4.31 -10.84 23.93
C ARG A 55 -3.61 -10.16 22.75
N ARG A 56 -4.04 -10.41 21.51
CA ARG A 56 -3.50 -9.73 20.31
C ARG A 56 -3.82 -8.24 20.31
N VAL A 57 -5.04 -7.86 20.69
CA VAL A 57 -5.44 -6.45 20.81
C VAL A 57 -4.65 -5.76 21.92
N GLU A 58 -4.59 -6.36 23.12
CA GLU A 58 -3.83 -5.82 24.25
C GLU A 58 -2.34 -5.66 23.91
N ALA A 59 -1.76 -6.62 23.17
CA ALA A 59 -0.38 -6.54 22.70
C ALA A 59 -0.15 -5.42 21.68
N ALA A 60 -1.11 -5.18 20.78
CA ALA A 60 -1.05 -4.10 19.80
C ALA A 60 -1.21 -2.72 20.46
N GLU A 61 -2.11 -2.60 21.45
CA GLU A 61 -2.29 -1.37 22.23
C GLU A 61 -1.05 -1.06 23.09
N ALA A 62 -0.41 -2.08 23.66
CA ALA A 62 0.83 -1.91 24.43
C ALA A 62 2.05 -1.58 23.54
N ASN A 63 2.00 -1.92 22.24
CA ASN A 63 3.10 -1.73 21.30
C ASN A 63 2.65 -1.00 20.02
N PRO A 64 2.20 0.27 20.12
CA PRO A 64 1.67 1.01 18.97
C PRO A 64 2.71 1.25 17.87
N ALA A 65 4.00 1.19 18.20
CA ALA A 65 5.10 1.33 17.24
C ALA A 65 5.42 0.02 16.48
N SER A 66 4.87 -1.14 16.89
CA SER A 66 5.13 -2.44 16.26
C SER A 66 4.26 -2.70 15.01
N GLY A 67 3.80 -1.63 14.34
CA GLY A 67 3.04 -1.70 13.10
C GLY A 67 3.75 -2.46 11.98
N SER A 68 2.99 -2.90 10.98
CA SER A 68 3.35 -3.86 9.90
C SER A 68 4.52 -3.48 8.98
N GLY A 69 5.33 -2.47 9.30
CA GLY A 69 6.47 -2.02 8.50
C GLY A 69 6.11 -1.33 7.19
N THR A 70 4.84 -1.37 6.78
CA THR A 70 4.29 -0.55 5.69
C THR A 70 4.24 0.90 6.15
N PRO A 71 4.92 1.85 5.46
CA PRO A 71 4.85 3.26 5.81
C PRO A 71 3.41 3.76 5.64
N TYR A 72 2.67 3.87 6.74
CA TYR A 72 1.49 4.73 6.78
C TYR A 72 2.00 6.16 6.97
N LEU A 73 1.81 6.99 5.95
CA LEU A 73 1.87 8.44 6.12
C LEU A 73 0.68 8.81 7.02
N ASP A 74 0.88 8.72 8.33
CA ASP A 74 -0.21 8.89 9.28
C ASP A 74 -0.47 10.36 9.57
N ALA A 75 -1.73 10.73 9.42
CA ALA A 75 -2.32 11.95 9.93
C ALA A 75 -3.77 11.59 10.27
N SER A 76 -3.91 10.90 11.41
CA SER A 76 -5.07 10.12 11.84
C SER A 76 -6.42 10.73 11.43
N GLY A 77 -7.05 10.09 10.43
CA GLY A 77 -8.35 10.45 9.88
C GLY A 77 -8.33 11.01 8.45
N VAL A 78 -9.52 11.17 7.87
CA VAL A 78 -9.71 11.66 6.48
C VAL A 78 -9.05 13.03 6.27
N PHE A 79 -9.03 13.86 7.31
CA PHE A 79 -8.50 15.21 7.24
C PHE A 79 -6.98 15.24 7.02
N GLY A 80 -6.25 14.38 7.71
CA GLY A 80 -4.81 14.31 7.55
C GLY A 80 -4.39 13.63 6.25
N ALA A 81 -5.13 12.60 5.82
CA ALA A 81 -4.97 12.02 4.48
C ALA A 81 -5.20 13.07 3.36
N ALA A 82 -6.18 13.96 3.53
CA ALA A 82 -6.45 15.06 2.60
C ALA A 82 -5.30 16.09 2.56
N ILE A 83 -4.70 16.41 3.71
CA ILE A 83 -3.54 17.32 3.79
C ILE A 83 -2.33 16.71 3.10
N ILE A 84 -2.01 15.45 3.39
CA ILE A 84 -0.85 14.77 2.81
C ILE A 84 -1.01 14.65 1.29
N SER A 85 -2.17 14.19 0.82
CA SER A 85 -2.45 14.10 -0.62
C SER A 85 -2.43 15.48 -1.29
N GLY A 86 -3.06 16.48 -0.69
CA GLY A 86 -3.04 17.86 -1.18
C GLY A 86 -1.63 18.45 -1.27
N ALA A 87 -0.76 18.17 -0.29
CA ALA A 87 0.63 18.63 -0.32
C ALA A 87 1.45 17.97 -1.44
N VAL A 88 1.27 16.67 -1.66
CA VAL A 88 1.99 15.94 -2.71
C VAL A 88 1.54 16.40 -4.10
N PHE A 89 0.23 16.33 -4.38
CA PHE A 89 -0.29 16.71 -5.69
C PHE A 89 -0.19 18.21 -5.94
N GLY A 90 -0.45 19.04 -4.92
CA GLY A 90 -0.28 20.48 -4.99
C GLY A 90 1.16 20.91 -5.17
N GLY A 91 2.13 20.26 -4.49
CA GLY A 91 3.55 20.51 -4.67
C GLY A 91 4.04 20.19 -6.08
N ILE A 92 3.59 19.05 -6.63
CA ILE A 92 3.89 18.67 -8.03
C ILE A 92 3.28 19.68 -9.00
N ALA A 93 2.01 20.05 -8.82
CA ALA A 93 1.33 21.03 -9.68
C ALA A 93 2.01 22.41 -9.63
N ALA A 94 2.39 22.89 -8.44
CA ALA A 94 3.11 24.16 -8.29
C ALA A 94 4.49 24.11 -8.95
N ALA A 95 5.22 23.00 -8.83
CA ALA A 95 6.50 22.82 -9.51
C ALA A 95 6.33 22.88 -11.04
N PHE A 96 5.31 22.21 -11.59
CA PHE A 96 4.99 22.30 -13.02
C PHE A 96 4.55 23.72 -13.44
N LEU A 97 3.80 24.44 -12.61
CA LEU A 97 3.38 25.81 -12.89
C LEU A 97 4.56 26.80 -12.90
N ILE A 98 5.50 26.67 -11.99
CA ILE A 98 6.72 27.50 -11.98
C ILE A 98 7.60 27.14 -13.17
N ARG A 99 7.74 25.85 -13.47
CA ARG A 99 8.51 25.36 -14.61
C ARG A 99 7.89 25.77 -15.95
N SER A 100 6.56 25.80 -16.07
CA SER A 100 5.86 26.19 -17.30
C SER A 100 6.09 27.66 -17.65
N ARG A 101 6.40 28.51 -16.66
CA ARG A 101 6.72 29.94 -16.87
C ARG A 101 8.19 30.21 -17.19
N SER A 102 9.08 29.24 -16.95
CA SER A 102 10.55 29.38 -17.10
C SER A 102 11.14 28.49 -18.21
N GLY A 103 10.34 27.66 -18.87
CA GLY A 103 10.79 26.78 -19.95
C GLY A 103 10.98 27.50 -21.30
N LYS A 104 11.76 26.88 -22.20
CA LYS A 104 12.02 27.35 -23.58
C LYS A 104 10.76 27.70 -24.40
N TYR A 105 9.61 27.12 -24.06
CA TYR A 105 8.32 27.40 -24.70
C TYR A 105 7.53 28.54 -24.04
N ALA A 106 7.92 29.00 -22.85
CA ALA A 106 7.36 30.20 -22.21
C ALA A 106 7.94 31.50 -22.79
N ALA A 107 9.10 31.41 -23.45
CA ALA A 107 9.78 32.51 -24.14
C ALA A 107 9.60 32.44 -25.67
N MET A 108 8.68 31.62 -26.18
CA MET A 108 8.39 31.58 -27.61
C MET A 108 7.53 32.80 -27.97
N GLY A 109 8.18 33.87 -28.48
CA GLY A 109 7.51 35.12 -28.85
C GLY A 109 8.09 36.41 -28.22
N ARG A 110 9.22 36.36 -27.52
CA ARG A 110 10.09 37.54 -27.42
C ARG A 110 10.98 37.50 -28.67
N GLY A 111 10.81 38.48 -29.55
CA GLY A 111 11.35 38.52 -30.92
C GLY A 111 12.84 38.25 -31.04
#